data_AF-A0A177G5J9-F1
#
_entry.id   AF-A0A177G5J9-F1
#
_cell.length_a   1.000
_cell.length_b   1.000
_cell.length_c   1.000
_cell.angle_alpha   90.00
_cell.angle_beta   90.00
_cell.angle_gamma   90.00
#
_symmetry.space_group_name_H-M   'P 1'
#
loop_
_entity.id
_entity.type
_entity.pdbx_description
1 polymer ?
#
loop_
_entity_poly.entity_id
_entity_poly.type
_entity_poly.pdbx_seq_one_letter_code
_entity_poly.pdbx_strand_id
1 'polypeptide(L)'
;MFSSPKGSFNALIYMHRYRPDTVSVVLNQYLREFIHKLEIERARLEKLADDPSATQSARTRAQKDVGTVIKQITELTEWERDVVYPMAQQKITIDLDDGVKHNYPLFTGALKPIKGLEAADD
;
A
#
# COMPACT_ATOMS: atom_id res chain seq x y z
N MET A 1 -6.26 -7.08 6.84
CA MET A 1 -5.02 -6.88 6.04
C MET A 1 -5.08 -5.47 5.48
N PHE A 2 -4.08 -4.64 5.74
CA PHE A 2 -3.95 -3.35 5.06
C PHE A 2 -3.60 -3.63 3.59
N SER A 3 -4.33 -3.03 2.66
CA SER A 3 -4.18 -3.30 1.23
C SER A 3 -4.44 -2.03 0.45
N SER A 4 -3.57 -1.73 -0.52
CA SER A 4 -3.86 -0.69 -1.50
C SER A 4 -5.03 -1.09 -2.39
N PRO A 5 -5.69 -0.14 -3.08
CA PRO A 5 -6.91 -0.41 -3.85
C PRO A 5 -6.76 -1.48 -4.95
N LYS A 6 -5.59 -1.56 -5.60
CA LYS A 6 -5.29 -2.58 -6.61
C LYS A 6 -4.41 -3.71 -6.05
N GLY A 7 -4.13 -3.71 -4.76
CA GLY A 7 -3.35 -4.75 -4.07
C GLY A 7 -1.85 -4.72 -4.34
N SER A 8 -1.31 -3.63 -4.90
CA SER A 8 0.12 -3.42 -5.12
C SER A 8 0.94 -3.39 -3.81
N PHE A 9 0.30 -3.02 -2.70
CA PHE A 9 0.88 -3.11 -1.36
C PHE A 9 -0.06 -3.88 -0.43
N ASN A 10 0.51 -4.74 0.41
CA ASN A 10 -0.22 -5.45 1.47
C ASN A 10 0.62 -5.50 2.75
N ALA A 11 -0.03 -5.26 3.89
CA ALA A 11 0.56 -5.42 5.21
C ALA A 11 -0.38 -6.20 6.14
N LEU A 12 0.13 -7.29 6.72
CA LEU A 12 -0.58 -8.07 7.72
C LEU A 12 -0.37 -7.45 9.09
N ILE A 13 -1.47 -7.10 9.75
CA ILE A 13 -1.46 -6.52 11.10
C ILE A 13 -2.22 -7.44 12.03
N TYR A 14 -1.62 -7.75 13.18
CA TYR A 14 -2.25 -8.52 14.24
C TYR A 14 -3.01 -7.57 15.17
N MET A 15 -4.34 -7.72 15.27
CA MET A 15 -5.17 -6.86 16.12
C MET A 15 -4.74 -6.89 17.59
N HIS A 16 -4.32 -8.05 18.12
CA HIS A 16 -3.84 -8.17 19.50
C HIS A 16 -2.54 -7.39 19.79
N ARG A 17 -1.87 -6.85 18.76
CA ARG A 17 -0.71 -5.96 18.89
C ARG A 17 -0.98 -4.56 18.37
N TYR A 18 -2.23 -4.26 18.03
CA TYR A 18 -2.59 -2.97 17.53
C TYR A 18 -2.36 -1.92 18.61
N ARG A 19 -1.72 -0.83 18.21
CA ARG A 19 -1.52 0.38 18.99
C ARG A 19 -2.02 1.59 18.19
N PRO A 20 -2.37 2.72 18.84
CA PRO A 20 -2.85 3.91 18.13
C PRO A 20 -1.89 4.46 17.06
N ASP A 21 -0.60 4.17 17.17
CA ASP A 21 0.44 4.53 16.19
C ASP A 21 0.66 3.50 15.07
N THR A 22 -0.11 2.39 15.02
CA THR A 22 0.09 1.31 14.04
C THR A 22 0.01 1.82 12.59
N VAL A 23 -0.96 2.68 12.28
CA VAL A 23 -1.09 3.23 10.92
C VAL A 23 0.09 4.15 10.59
N SER A 24 0.63 4.88 11.58
CA SER A 24 1.86 5.68 11.42
C SER A 24 3.08 4.80 11.14
N VAL A 25 3.16 3.62 11.77
CA VAL A 25 4.20 2.62 11.50
C VAL A 25 4.05 2.08 10.07
N VAL A 26 2.85 1.68 9.65
CA VAL A 26 2.58 1.21 8.28
C VAL A 26 2.97 2.27 7.25
N LEU A 27 2.57 3.51 7.47
CA LEU A 27 2.90 4.64 6.60
C LEU A 27 4.40 4.86 6.46
N ASN A 28 5.10 5.09 7.58
CA ASN A 28 6.45 5.62 7.55
C ASN A 28 7.53 4.54 7.40
N GLN A 29 7.31 3.34 7.96
CA GLN A 29 8.31 2.28 7.95
C GLN A 29 8.13 1.30 6.79
N TYR A 30 6.93 1.23 6.19
CA TYR A 30 6.63 0.23 5.16
C TYR A 30 6.16 0.85 3.84
N LEU A 31 5.08 1.65 3.83
CA LEU A 31 4.51 2.15 2.58
C LEU A 31 5.46 3.11 1.85
N ARG A 32 5.97 4.14 2.52
CA ARG A 32 6.92 5.10 1.93
C ARG A 32 8.22 4.44 1.50
N GLU A 33 8.74 3.55 2.33
CA GLU A 33 9.94 2.77 2.02
C GLU A 33 9.71 1.87 0.78
N PHE A 34 8.52 1.28 0.65
CA PHE A 34 8.17 0.48 -0.52
C PHE A 34 8.04 1.33 -1.79
N ILE A 35 7.40 2.51 -1.71
CA ILE A 35 7.33 3.46 -2.84
C ILE A 35 8.75 3.87 -3.26
N HIS A 36 9.63 4.20 -2.31
CA HIS A 36 11.02 4.55 -2.60
C HIS A 36 11.77 3.42 -3.33
N LYS A 37 11.57 2.16 -2.91
CA LYS A 37 12.14 1.00 -3.60
C LYS A 37 11.61 0.82 -5.02
N LEU A 38 10.32 1.10 -5.24
CA LEU A 38 9.75 1.10 -6.60
C LEU A 38 10.37 2.20 -7.47
N GLU A 39 10.64 3.39 -6.93
CA GLU A 39 11.31 4.47 -7.67
C GLU A 39 12.73 4.08 -8.08
N ILE A 40 13.49 3.45 -7.17
CA ILE A 40 14.82 2.90 -7.48
C ILE A 40 14.72 1.83 -8.58
N GLU A 41 13.76 0.92 -8.48
CA GLU A 41 13.55 -0.13 -9.48
C GLU A 41 13.15 0.44 -10.84
N ARG A 42 12.28 1.47 -10.86
CA ARG A 42 11.93 2.20 -12.08
C ARG A 42 13.18 2.74 -12.77
N ALA A 43 14.04 3.44 -12.03
CA ALA A 43 15.28 4.01 -12.56
C ALA A 43 16.25 2.92 -13.07
N ARG A 44 16.30 1.77 -12.40
CA ARG A 44 17.09 0.61 -12.84
C ARG A 44 16.57 0.03 -14.15
N LEU A 45 15.25 -0.12 -14.29
CA LEU A 45 14.60 -0.64 -15.49
C LEU A 45 14.69 0.34 -16.66
N GLU A 46 14.57 1.64 -16.41
CA GLU A 46 14.79 2.70 -17.42
C GLU A 46 16.20 2.60 -18.00
N LYS A 47 17.23 2.49 -17.14
CA LYS A 47 18.62 2.28 -17.60
C LYS A 47 18.78 1.01 -18.43
N LEU A 48 18.15 -0.09 -18.03
CA LEU A 48 18.20 -1.36 -18.77
C LEU A 48 17.47 -1.28 -20.12
N ALA A 49 16.37 -0.53 -20.18
CA ALA A 49 15.61 -0.32 -21.41
C ALA A 49 16.43 0.46 -22.46
N ASP A 50 17.29 1.38 -22.01
CA ASP A 50 18.10 2.24 -22.86
C ASP A 50 19.52 1.68 -23.14
N ASP A 51 19.91 0.60 -22.46
CA ASP A 51 21.25 0.01 -22.59
C ASP A 51 21.47 -0.60 -23.99
N PRO A 52 22.37 -0.06 -24.83
CA PRO A 52 22.62 -0.58 -26.17
C PRO A 52 23.32 -1.95 -26.18
N SER A 53 23.91 -2.36 -25.06
CA SER A 53 24.54 -3.68 -24.90
C SER A 53 23.55 -4.78 -24.51
N ALA A 54 22.35 -4.42 -24.06
CA ALA A 54 21.30 -5.36 -23.71
C ALA A 54 20.60 -5.96 -24.94
N THR A 55 20.11 -7.19 -24.81
CA THR A 55 19.35 -7.83 -25.90
C THR A 55 18.03 -7.09 -26.15
N GLN A 56 17.54 -7.14 -27.40
CA GLN A 56 16.27 -6.50 -27.76
C GLN A 56 15.10 -6.97 -26.86
N SER A 57 15.06 -8.28 -26.54
CA SER A 57 14.02 -8.84 -25.68
C SER A 57 14.12 -8.37 -24.23
N ALA A 58 15.34 -8.18 -23.70
CA ALA A 58 15.55 -7.62 -22.37
C ALA A 58 15.08 -6.17 -22.30
N ARG A 59 15.43 -5.34 -23.29
CA ARG A 59 14.99 -3.93 -23.37
C ARG A 59 13.47 -3.82 -23.45
N THR A 60 12.83 -4.59 -24.31
CA THR A 60 11.35 -4.59 -24.45
C THR A 60 10.66 -5.04 -23.17
N ARG A 61 11.20 -6.04 -22.46
CA ARG A 61 10.67 -6.44 -21.14
C ARG A 61 10.83 -5.32 -20.13
N ALA A 62 12.01 -4.71 -20.04
CA ALA A 62 12.27 -3.60 -19.14
C ALA A 62 11.29 -2.43 -19.37
N GLN A 63 11.02 -2.06 -20.62
CA GLN A 63 10.04 -1.02 -20.97
C GLN A 63 8.62 -1.35 -20.47
N LYS A 64 8.19 -2.62 -20.59
CA LYS A 64 6.89 -3.06 -20.06
C LYS A 64 6.85 -3.00 -18.53
N ASP A 65 7.94 -3.41 -17.89
CA ASP A 65 8.04 -3.43 -16.43
C ASP A 65 8.09 -2.01 -15.86
N VAL A 66 8.77 -1.05 -16.52
CA VAL A 66 8.70 0.40 -16.20
C VAL A 66 7.25 0.87 -16.16
N GLY A 67 6.45 0.55 -17.18
CA GLY A 67 5.04 0.92 -17.23
C GLY A 67 4.21 0.29 -16.10
N THR A 68 4.58 -0.88 -15.62
CA THR A 68 3.93 -1.53 -14.46
C THR A 68 4.31 -0.81 -13.17
N VAL A 69 5.60 -0.55 -12.95
CA VAL A 69 6.11 0.11 -11.75
C VAL A 69 5.57 1.54 -11.62
N ILE A 70 5.48 2.29 -12.73
CA ILE A 70 4.86 3.62 -12.73
C ILE A 70 3.42 3.57 -12.22
N LYS A 71 2.61 2.61 -12.70
CA LYS A 71 1.22 2.45 -12.26
C LYS A 71 1.12 2.13 -10.77
N GLN A 72 2.04 1.31 -10.25
CA GLN A 72 2.10 0.99 -8.82
C GLN A 72 2.49 2.23 -8.00
N ILE A 73 3.51 2.99 -8.40
CA ILE A 73 3.92 4.22 -7.72
C ILE A 73 2.77 5.22 -7.68
N THR A 74 2.10 5.47 -8.81
CA THR A 74 0.95 6.38 -8.89
C THR A 74 -0.16 5.95 -7.94
N GLU A 75 -0.58 4.69 -8.00
CA GLU A 75 -1.61 4.15 -7.11
C GLU A 75 -1.24 4.33 -5.64
N LEU A 76 -0.01 3.97 -5.25
CA LEU A 76 0.42 3.99 -3.86
C LEU A 76 0.61 5.40 -3.34
N THR A 77 1.06 6.34 -4.16
CA THR A 77 1.20 7.76 -3.79
C THR A 77 -0.16 8.42 -3.60
N GLU A 78 -1.14 8.10 -4.46
CA GLU A 78 -2.53 8.54 -4.31
C GLU A 78 -3.17 7.94 -3.05
N TRP A 79 -3.03 6.63 -2.84
CA TRP A 79 -3.54 5.95 -1.65
C TRP A 79 -2.89 6.46 -0.36
N GLU A 80 -1.58 6.73 -0.38
CA GLU A 80 -0.88 7.37 0.73
C GLU A 80 -1.52 8.72 1.07
N ARG A 81 -1.63 9.62 0.09
CA ARG A 81 -2.12 10.99 0.27
C ARG A 81 -3.57 11.03 0.74
N ASP A 82 -4.43 10.24 0.12
CA ASP A 82 -5.87 10.38 0.26
C ASP A 82 -6.45 9.50 1.39
N VAL A 83 -5.76 8.43 1.77
CA VAL A 83 -6.26 7.47 2.77
C VAL A 83 -5.29 7.29 3.93
N VAL A 84 -4.08 6.81 3.67
CA VAL A 84 -3.19 6.32 4.75
C VAL A 84 -2.63 7.46 5.59
N TYR A 85 -2.23 8.57 4.97
CA TYR A 85 -1.68 9.73 5.67
C TYR A 85 -2.73 10.39 6.59
N PRO A 86 -3.95 10.74 6.13
CA PRO A 86 -4.99 11.25 7.01
C PRO A 86 -5.32 10.27 8.15
N MET A 87 -5.44 8.97 7.86
CA MET A 87 -5.75 7.95 8.86
C MET A 87 -4.63 7.79 9.90
N ALA A 88 -3.36 7.93 9.50
CA ALA A 88 -2.22 7.93 10.43
C ALA A 88 -2.28 9.10 11.42
N GLN A 89 -2.79 10.27 11.01
CA GLN A 89 -2.96 11.42 11.90
C GLN A 89 -4.07 11.23 12.92
N GLN A 90 -5.13 10.48 12.57
CA GLN A 90 -6.25 10.23 13.46
C GLN A 90 -5.87 9.39 14.68
N LYS A 91 -4.80 8.58 14.60
CA LYS A 91 -4.34 7.68 15.67
C LYS A 91 -5.49 6.87 16.28
N ILE A 92 -6.29 6.26 15.41
CA ILE A 92 -7.48 5.48 15.78
C ILE A 92 -7.10 4.47 16.86
N THR A 93 -7.85 4.45 17.95
CA THR A 93 -7.72 3.44 19.00
C THR A 93 -8.85 2.43 18.83
N ILE A 94 -8.58 1.15 19.12
CA ILE A 94 -9.57 0.09 19.08
C ILE A 94 -9.62 -0.62 20.43
N ASP A 95 -10.81 -1.03 20.84
CA ASP A 95 -10.99 -2.01 21.90
C ASP A 95 -11.21 -3.39 21.26
N LEU A 96 -10.52 -4.41 21.77
CA LEU A 96 -10.66 -5.77 21.24
C LEU A 96 -12.02 -6.38 21.62
N ASP A 97 -12.63 -5.92 22.71
CA ASP A 97 -13.93 -6.41 23.18
C ASP A 97 -15.08 -5.96 22.26
N ASP A 98 -14.91 -4.87 21.50
CA ASP A 98 -15.86 -4.42 20.47
C ASP A 98 -15.94 -5.40 19.28
N GLY A 99 -14.96 -6.30 19.16
CA GLY A 99 -14.90 -7.32 18.12
C GLY A 99 -14.63 -6.77 16.72
N VAL A 100 -14.52 -7.69 15.75
CA VAL A 100 -14.08 -7.35 14.39
C VAL A 100 -15.13 -6.53 13.63
N LYS A 101 -16.43 -6.81 13.83
CA LYS A 101 -17.51 -6.11 13.12
C LYS A 101 -17.53 -4.60 13.39
N HIS A 102 -17.24 -4.21 14.63
CA HIS A 102 -17.15 -2.80 15.01
C HIS A 102 -15.84 -2.17 14.57
N ASN A 103 -14.71 -2.88 14.76
CA ASN A 103 -13.39 -2.31 14.53
C ASN A 103 -12.99 -2.22 13.04
N TYR A 104 -13.50 -3.12 12.19
CA TYR A 104 -13.10 -3.17 10.78
C TYR A 104 -13.45 -1.90 9.99
N PRO A 105 -14.69 -1.36 10.09
CA PRO A 105 -15.10 -0.17 9.35
C PRO A 105 -14.30 1.09 9.72
N LEU A 106 -13.68 1.13 10.91
CA LEU A 106 -12.83 2.26 11.34
C LEU A 106 -11.63 2.48 10.40
N PHE A 107 -11.21 1.46 9.66
CA PHE A 107 -10.09 1.50 8.73
C PHE A 107 -10.53 1.38 7.26
N THR A 108 -11.75 1.81 6.96
CA THR A 108 -12.29 1.81 5.59
C THR A 108 -11.35 2.52 4.62
N GLY A 109 -11.17 1.93 3.43
CA GLY A 109 -10.25 2.41 2.40
C GLY A 109 -8.78 2.00 2.61
N ALA A 110 -8.37 1.64 3.83
CA ALA A 110 -7.02 1.16 4.12
C ALA A 110 -6.94 -0.37 4.25
N LEU A 111 -8.06 -1.03 4.55
CA LEU A 111 -8.15 -2.49 4.61
C LEU A 111 -8.70 -3.10 3.33
N LYS A 112 -8.28 -4.33 3.03
CA LYS A 112 -8.87 -5.15 1.97
C LYS A 112 -10.38 -5.32 2.23
N PRO A 113 -11.29 -5.07 1.29
CA PRO A 113 -12.72 -5.27 1.54
C PRO A 113 -13.04 -6.72 1.92
N ILE A 114 -13.91 -6.90 2.92
CA ILE A 114 -14.45 -8.20 3.34
C ILE A 114 -15.96 -8.08 3.34
N LYS A 115 -16.61 -8.89 2.49
CA LYS A 115 -18.07 -8.94 2.39
C LYS A 115 -18.69 -9.16 3.77
N GLY A 116 -19.58 -8.26 4.18
CA GLY A 116 -20.25 -8.32 5.49
C GLY A 116 -19.54 -7.56 6.62
N LEU A 117 -18.45 -6.83 6.34
CA LEU A 117 -17.75 -5.96 7.29
C LEU A 117 -17.59 -4.51 6.77
N GLU A 118 -18.34 -4.14 5.73
CA GLU A 118 -18.17 -2.87 5.00
C GLU A 118 -19.01 -1.71 5.57
N ALA A 119 -19.92 -1.98 6.50
CA ALA A 119 -20.70 -0.98 7.21
C ALA A 119 -20.92 -1.40 8.67
N ALA A 120 -20.96 -0.42 9.58
CA ALA A 120 -21.65 -0.62 10.86
C ALA A 120 -23.14 -0.69 10.52
N ASP A 121 -23.82 -1.77 10.92
CA ASP A 121 -25.28 -1.82 10.85
C ASP A 121 -25.82 -0.69 11.75
N ASP A 122 -26.57 0.26 11.19
CA ASP A 122 -27.29 1.31 11.92
C ASP A 122 -28.37 0.71 12.84
#